data_AF-A0A352SM00-F1
#
_entry.id   AF-A0A352SM00-F1
#
_cell.length_a   1.000
_cell.length_b   1.000
_cell.length_c   1.000
_cell.angle_alpha   90.00
_cell.angle_beta   90.00
_cell.angle_gamma   90.00
#
_symmetry.space_group_name_H-M   'P 1'
#
loop_
_entity.id
_entity.type
_entity.pdbx_description
1 polymer ?
#
loop_
_entity_poly.entity_id
_entity_poly.type
_entity_poly.pdbx_seq_one_letter_code
_entity_poly.pdbx_strand_id
1 'polypeptide(L)'
;MIQSWYEGGVSLFDWTDPDNPVEIGFHDRGPISVDGGGGGGSWSIYWYNGYLVNSEISRGLDIFDLKANPYLTQNEIDVAKSVELDYLNVQGQPKYHWPASYALAKAFVDQLDRDPAVSEEMIQELRSGIARAEARGDKKVLKDLAGKVAGNASGAHADKMNQLAETLQELAD
;
A
#
# COMPACT_ATOMS: atom_id res chain seq x y z
N MET A 1 3.55 -2.12 7.28
CA MET A 1 4.82 -2.17 8.05
C MET A 1 5.68 -3.30 7.52
N ILE A 2 7.00 -3.12 7.42
CA ILE A 2 7.96 -4.19 7.08
C ILE A 2 8.92 -4.36 8.26
N GLN A 3 9.23 -5.59 8.64
CA GLN A 3 10.09 -5.88 9.79
C GLN A 3 11.03 -7.05 9.54
N SER A 4 12.25 -6.93 10.08
CA SER A 4 13.27 -7.97 10.11
C SER A 4 13.26 -8.72 11.45
N TRP A 5 13.48 -10.03 11.39
CA TRP A 5 13.39 -10.96 12.52
C TRP A 5 14.63 -11.83 12.68
N TYR A 6 15.82 -11.34 12.29
CA TYR A 6 17.05 -12.13 12.26
C TYR A 6 16.82 -13.42 11.45
N GLU A 7 17.05 -14.58 12.06
CA GLU A 7 16.86 -15.91 11.48
C GLU A 7 15.39 -16.22 11.15
N GLY A 8 14.43 -15.44 11.67
CA GLY A 8 13.02 -15.49 11.26
C GLY A 8 12.72 -14.80 9.93
N GLY A 9 13.73 -14.19 9.30
CA GLY A 9 13.59 -13.55 8.00
C GLY A 9 12.91 -12.18 8.09
N VAL A 10 11.97 -11.94 7.18
CA VAL A 10 11.30 -10.67 6.96
C VAL A 10 9.79 -10.91 6.88
N SER A 11 9.01 -10.06 7.55
CA SER A 11 7.54 -10.04 7.46
C SER A 11 7.03 -8.67 7.06
N LEU A 12 6.09 -8.65 6.11
CA LEU A 12 5.34 -7.49 5.66
C LEU A 12 3.91 -7.59 6.20
N PHE A 13 3.48 -6.58 6.95
CA PHE A 13 2.17 -6.50 7.58
C PHE A 13 1.34 -5.34 7.03
N ASP A 14 0.05 -5.57 6.84
CA ASP A 14 -0.95 -4.51 6.78
C ASP A 14 -1.33 -4.11 8.21
N TRP A 15 -1.25 -2.79 8.48
CA TRP A 15 -1.57 -2.16 9.77
C TRP A 15 -2.68 -1.12 9.63
N THR A 16 -3.46 -1.18 8.54
CA THR A 16 -4.58 -0.27 8.31
C THR A 16 -5.66 -0.39 9.39
N ASP A 17 -5.85 -1.60 9.93
CA ASP A 17 -6.59 -1.86 11.16
C ASP A 17 -5.60 -2.27 12.27
N PRO A 18 -5.31 -1.40 13.25
CA PRO A 18 -4.37 -1.71 14.32
C PRO A 18 -4.88 -2.78 15.29
N ASP A 19 -6.19 -3.02 15.35
CA ASP A 19 -6.77 -4.07 16.20
C ASP A 19 -6.65 -5.45 15.55
N ASN A 20 -6.47 -5.51 14.22
CA ASN A 20 -6.38 -6.75 13.45
C ASN A 20 -5.26 -6.71 12.39
N PRO A 21 -3.97 -6.62 12.77
CA PRO A 21 -2.87 -6.62 11.81
C PRO A 21 -2.77 -7.97 11.07
N VAL A 22 -2.53 -7.93 9.76
CA VAL A 22 -2.46 -9.12 8.90
C VAL A 22 -1.11 -9.18 8.20
N GLU A 23 -0.44 -10.34 8.22
CA GLU A 23 0.76 -10.57 7.40
C GLU A 23 0.36 -10.75 5.93
N ILE A 24 0.92 -9.91 5.07
CA ILE A 24 0.60 -9.84 3.62
C ILE A 24 1.76 -10.31 2.73
N GLY A 25 2.88 -10.68 3.34
CA GLY A 25 4.03 -11.26 2.65
C GLY A 25 5.19 -11.53 3.60
N PHE A 26 6.05 -12.48 3.26
CA PHE A 26 7.25 -12.78 4.02
C PHE A 26 8.39 -13.21 3.10
N HIS A 27 9.62 -13.15 3.60
CA HIS A 27 10.78 -13.71 2.94
C HIS A 27 11.74 -14.29 3.97
N ASP A 28 12.15 -15.53 3.77
CA ASP A 28 13.24 -16.16 4.52
C ASP A 28 14.18 -16.87 3.55
N ARG A 29 15.48 -16.62 3.70
CA ARG A 29 16.54 -17.28 2.93
C ARG A 29 16.83 -18.69 3.46
N GLY A 30 16.38 -19.01 4.67
CA GLY A 30 16.71 -20.22 5.38
C GLY A 30 18.15 -20.24 5.92
N PRO A 31 18.53 -21.35 6.57
CA PRO A 31 19.80 -21.45 7.31
C PRO A 31 21.02 -21.26 6.40
N ILE A 32 22.11 -20.74 6.98
CA ILE A 32 23.37 -20.49 6.28
C ILE A 32 24.23 -21.76 6.19
N SER A 33 24.40 -22.45 7.32
CA SER A 33 25.09 -23.74 7.39
C SER A 33 24.60 -24.52 8.59
N VAL A 34 24.47 -25.84 8.45
CA VAL A 34 24.18 -26.75 9.57
C VAL A 34 25.45 -27.14 10.35
N ASP A 35 26.63 -26.91 9.76
CA ASP A 35 27.90 -27.50 10.22
C ASP A 35 28.94 -26.49 10.73
N GLY A 36 28.67 -25.17 10.65
CA GLY A 36 29.63 -24.11 10.95
C GLY A 36 29.08 -23.03 11.89
N GLY A 37 29.95 -22.49 12.76
CA GLY A 37 29.61 -21.39 13.66
C GLY A 37 29.50 -20.05 12.94
N GLY A 38 28.28 -19.51 12.89
CA GLY A 38 27.96 -18.19 12.35
C GLY A 38 26.44 -18.01 12.27
N GLY A 39 25.93 -16.82 12.62
CA GLY A 39 24.50 -16.48 12.55
C GLY A 39 24.12 -15.86 11.21
N GLY A 40 22.84 -16.01 10.83
CA GLY A 40 22.30 -15.47 9.58
C GLY A 40 21.05 -14.66 9.78
N GLY A 41 20.40 -14.35 8.66
CA GLY A 41 19.09 -13.72 8.65
C GLY A 41 19.14 -12.21 8.49
N SER A 42 17.95 -11.61 8.50
CA SER A 42 17.74 -10.19 8.24
C SER A 42 18.08 -9.37 9.47
N TRP A 43 19.13 -8.54 9.38
CA TRP A 43 19.50 -7.58 10.42
C TRP A 43 18.55 -6.38 10.43
N SER A 44 18.27 -5.84 9.24
CA SER A 44 17.43 -4.66 9.08
C SER A 44 16.78 -4.64 7.71
N ILE A 45 15.54 -4.16 7.62
CA ILE A 45 14.87 -3.92 6.35
C ILE A 45 14.09 -2.62 6.38
N TYR A 46 14.15 -1.87 5.28
CA TYR A 46 13.46 -0.59 5.15
C TYR A 46 12.88 -0.42 3.75
N TRP A 47 11.74 0.27 3.67
CA TRP A 47 11.20 0.74 2.40
C TRP A 47 11.97 1.98 1.92
N TYR A 48 12.30 2.03 0.64
CA TYR A 48 12.88 3.21 -0.02
C TYR A 48 12.46 3.27 -1.49
N ASN A 49 11.72 4.31 -1.87
CA ASN A 49 11.27 4.61 -3.24
C ASN A 49 10.68 3.38 -3.98
N GLY A 50 9.81 2.65 -3.30
CA GLY A 50 9.12 1.48 -3.86
C GLY A 50 9.79 0.13 -3.66
N TYR A 51 11.03 0.10 -3.14
CA TYR A 51 11.78 -1.12 -2.89
C TYR A 51 11.90 -1.41 -1.40
N LEU A 52 12.04 -2.68 -1.05
CA LEU A 52 12.45 -3.10 0.29
C LEU A 52 13.93 -3.42 0.27
N VAL A 53 14.71 -2.65 1.02
CA VAL A 53 16.17 -2.76 1.10
C VAL A 53 16.54 -3.47 2.39
N ASN A 54 17.10 -4.68 2.27
CA ASN A 54 17.40 -5.57 3.39
C ASN A 54 18.91 -5.79 3.55
N SER A 55 19.41 -5.63 4.77
CA SER A 55 20.76 -6.04 5.16
C SER A 55 20.68 -7.39 5.85
N GLU A 56 21.22 -8.42 5.22
CA GLU A 56 21.40 -9.77 5.76
C GLU A 56 22.79 -9.88 6.42
N ILE A 57 22.84 -10.48 7.61
CA ILE A 57 24.00 -10.50 8.51
C ILE A 57 25.28 -11.05 7.85
N SER A 58 25.14 -12.08 7.02
CA SER A 58 26.25 -12.85 6.45
C SER A 58 26.32 -12.78 4.92
N ARG A 59 25.18 -12.57 4.24
CA ARG A 59 25.02 -12.61 2.79
C ARG A 59 25.00 -11.21 2.15
N GLY A 60 24.91 -10.15 2.95
CA GLY A 60 25.00 -8.78 2.47
C GLY A 60 23.63 -8.19 2.11
N LEU A 61 23.47 -7.69 0.90
CA LEU A 61 22.33 -6.84 0.51
C LEU A 61 21.30 -7.59 -0.34
N ASP A 62 20.03 -7.50 0.05
CA ASP A 62 18.88 -7.85 -0.79
C ASP A 62 18.07 -6.59 -1.14
N ILE A 63 17.59 -6.52 -2.38
CA ILE A 63 16.63 -5.50 -2.84
C ILE A 63 15.41 -6.24 -3.37
N PHE A 64 14.28 -6.09 -2.70
CA PHE A 64 13.02 -6.71 -3.10
C PHE A 64 12.12 -5.70 -3.80
N ASP A 65 11.43 -6.17 -4.83
CA ASP A 65 10.28 -5.48 -5.43
C ASP A 65 9.00 -6.23 -5.06
N LEU A 66 7.92 -5.49 -4.84
CA LEU A 66 6.62 -6.05 -4.49
C LEU A 66 5.90 -6.52 -5.76
N LYS A 67 5.17 -7.63 -5.64
CA LYS A 67 4.29 -8.15 -6.67
C LYS A 67 2.87 -8.22 -6.13
N ALA A 68 1.92 -7.94 -7.00
CA ALA A 68 0.51 -8.04 -6.66
C ALA A 68 0.17 -9.46 -6.18
N ASN A 69 -0.67 -9.55 -5.16
CA ASN A 69 -1.14 -10.78 -4.54
C ASN A 69 -2.56 -10.56 -3.97
N PRO A 70 -3.21 -11.57 -3.36
CA PRO A 70 -4.56 -11.42 -2.83
C PRO A 70 -4.76 -10.30 -1.78
N TYR A 71 -3.69 -9.89 -1.10
CA TYR A 71 -3.71 -8.84 -0.08
C TYR A 71 -3.25 -7.47 -0.59
N LEU A 72 -2.50 -7.42 -1.69
CA LEU A 72 -1.87 -6.21 -2.21
C LEU A 72 -2.09 -6.10 -3.71
N THR A 73 -2.82 -5.08 -4.18
CA THR A 73 -3.10 -4.89 -5.61
C THR A 73 -1.98 -4.16 -6.33
N GLN A 74 -2.01 -4.20 -7.67
CA GLN A 74 -1.07 -3.43 -8.48
C GLN A 74 -1.23 -1.92 -8.27
N ASN A 75 -2.47 -1.42 -8.09
CA ASN A 75 -2.70 0.00 -7.83
C ASN A 75 -2.03 0.44 -6.53
N GLU A 76 -2.08 -0.38 -5.47
CA GLU A 76 -1.41 -0.08 -4.19
C GLU A 76 0.12 -0.08 -4.33
N ILE A 77 0.68 -0.98 -5.15
CA ILE A 77 2.12 -1.00 -5.45
C ILE A 77 2.53 0.24 -6.25
N ASP A 78 1.74 0.61 -7.26
CA ASP A 78 2.02 1.78 -8.10
C ASP A 78 1.95 3.07 -7.28
N VAL A 79 0.99 3.18 -6.36
CA VAL A 79 0.87 4.28 -5.40
C VAL A 79 2.04 4.30 -4.42
N ALA A 80 2.47 3.14 -3.91
CA ALA A 80 3.66 3.09 -3.06
C ALA A 80 4.89 3.64 -3.79
N LYS A 81 5.01 3.41 -5.11
CA LYS A 81 6.10 3.92 -5.95
C LYS A 81 5.97 5.41 -6.32
N SER A 82 4.84 6.07 -6.06
CA SER A 82 4.67 7.49 -6.39
C SER A 82 5.32 8.45 -5.39
N VAL A 83 5.74 7.95 -4.23
CA VAL A 83 6.52 8.69 -3.25
C VAL A 83 7.99 8.44 -3.50
N GLU A 84 8.71 9.49 -3.88
CA GLU A 84 10.16 9.46 -4.07
C GLU A 84 10.83 10.41 -3.08
N LEU A 85 11.86 9.91 -2.42
CA LEU A 85 12.69 10.65 -1.48
C LEU A 85 14.09 10.78 -2.07
N ASP A 86 14.64 12.00 -2.03
CA ASP A 86 16.06 12.24 -2.32
C ASP A 86 16.97 11.71 -1.20
N TYR A 87 16.44 11.69 0.02
CA TYR A 87 17.12 11.25 1.23
C TYR A 87 16.12 10.67 2.23
N LEU A 88 16.47 9.54 2.86
CA LEU A 88 15.70 8.94 3.94
C LEU A 88 16.60 8.63 5.15
N ASN A 89 16.28 9.23 6.29
CA ASN A 89 16.66 8.70 7.59
C ASN A 89 15.53 7.84 8.13
N VAL A 90 15.73 6.51 8.12
CA VAL A 90 14.72 5.53 8.52
C VAL A 90 14.28 5.64 9.99
N GLN A 91 15.12 6.22 10.86
CA GLN A 91 14.76 6.48 12.26
C GLN A 91 13.81 7.68 12.41
N GLY A 92 13.74 8.55 11.40
CA GLY A 92 12.88 9.74 11.43
C GLY A 92 11.40 9.45 11.21
N GLN A 93 11.05 8.23 10.75
CA GLN A 93 9.67 7.79 10.47
C GLN A 93 8.82 8.90 9.81
N PRO A 94 9.25 9.44 8.65
CA PRO A 94 8.54 10.53 8.02
C PRO A 94 7.13 10.11 7.63
N LYS A 95 6.18 11.04 7.74
CA LYS A 95 4.84 10.83 7.20
C LYS A 95 4.89 10.98 5.68
N TYR A 96 4.38 9.99 4.96
CA TYR A 96 4.27 10.05 3.51
C TYR A 96 3.00 10.76 3.07
N HIS A 97 3.12 11.49 1.97
CA HIS A 97 2.01 12.14 1.29
C HIS A 97 1.97 11.63 -0.14
N TRP A 98 0.87 11.00 -0.51
CA TRP A 98 0.66 10.51 -1.86
C TRP A 98 -0.06 11.59 -2.69
N PRO A 99 0.48 11.98 -3.85
CA PRO A 99 -0.20 12.92 -4.72
C PRO A 99 -1.48 12.31 -5.31
N ALA A 100 -2.51 13.13 -5.48
CA ALA A 100 -3.73 12.71 -6.15
C ALA A 100 -3.41 12.16 -7.56
N SER A 101 -3.86 10.94 -7.81
CA SER A 101 -3.64 10.21 -9.05
C SER A 101 -4.76 9.19 -9.24
N TYR A 102 -5.02 8.79 -10.49
CA TYR A 102 -5.97 7.70 -10.75
C TYR A 102 -5.55 6.40 -10.07
N ALA A 103 -4.25 6.13 -9.95
CA ALA A 103 -3.73 5.00 -9.19
C ALA A 103 -4.12 5.07 -7.71
N LEU A 104 -3.99 6.25 -7.08
CA LEU A 104 -4.41 6.46 -5.68
C LEU A 104 -5.92 6.26 -5.49
N ALA A 105 -6.74 6.82 -6.39
CA ALA A 105 -8.18 6.62 -6.34
C ALA A 105 -8.56 5.13 -6.49
N LYS A 106 -7.94 4.42 -7.43
CA LYS A 106 -8.16 2.97 -7.62
C LYS A 106 -7.68 2.14 -6.43
N ALA A 107 -6.55 2.50 -5.82
CA ALA A 107 -6.04 1.82 -4.62
C ALA A 107 -7.01 1.94 -3.45
N PHE A 108 -7.61 3.12 -3.22
CA PHE A 108 -8.66 3.25 -2.19
C PHE A 108 -9.89 2.42 -2.51
N VAL A 109 -10.30 2.34 -3.78
CA VAL A 109 -11.43 1.46 -4.17
C VAL A 109 -11.10 -0.01 -3.94
N ASP A 110 -9.89 -0.47 -4.28
CA ASP A 110 -9.45 -1.84 -4.03
C ASP A 110 -9.42 -2.17 -2.52
N GLN A 111 -9.08 -1.19 -1.69
CA GLN A 111 -9.12 -1.34 -0.24
C GLN A 111 -10.54 -1.34 0.33
N LEU A 112 -11.46 -0.54 -0.24
CA LEU A 112 -12.87 -0.53 0.15
C LEU A 112 -13.58 -1.83 -0.27
N ASP A 113 -13.17 -2.45 -1.39
CA ASP A 113 -13.69 -3.74 -1.87
C ASP A 113 -13.42 -4.89 -0.87
N ARG A 114 -12.42 -4.74 -0.01
CA ARG A 114 -12.13 -5.72 1.06
C ARG A 114 -13.05 -5.57 2.28
N ASP A 115 -13.75 -4.44 2.41
CA ASP A 115 -14.66 -4.19 3.51
C ASP A 115 -16.07 -4.69 3.14
N PRO A 116 -16.60 -5.74 3.81
CA PRO A 116 -17.93 -6.28 3.53
C PRO A 116 -19.07 -5.29 3.80
N ALA A 117 -18.82 -4.17 4.50
CA ALA A 117 -19.80 -3.12 4.71
C ALA A 117 -20.00 -2.21 3.48
N VAL A 118 -19.10 -2.26 2.49
CA VAL A 118 -19.22 -1.49 1.24
C VAL A 118 -19.90 -2.36 0.18
N SER A 119 -20.95 -1.85 -0.47
CA SER A 119 -21.72 -2.65 -1.42
C SER A 119 -20.99 -2.84 -2.76
N GLU A 120 -21.14 -4.02 -3.36
CA GLU A 120 -20.57 -4.35 -4.68
C GLU A 120 -21.02 -3.33 -5.75
N GLU A 121 -22.27 -2.86 -5.69
CA GLU A 121 -22.78 -1.86 -6.62
C GLU A 121 -21.98 -0.54 -6.55
N MET A 122 -21.63 -0.10 -5.33
CA MET A 122 -20.80 1.09 -5.13
C MET A 122 -19.40 0.88 -5.67
N ILE A 123 -18.78 -0.27 -5.40
CA ILE A 123 -17.44 -0.60 -5.90
C ILE A 123 -17.41 -0.59 -7.43
N GLN A 124 -18.39 -1.23 -8.07
CA GLN A 124 -18.47 -1.28 -9.54
C GLN A 124 -18.73 0.09 -10.17
N GLU A 125 -19.54 0.92 -9.53
CA GLU A 125 -19.77 2.30 -9.95
C GLU A 125 -18.49 3.15 -9.86
N LEU A 126 -17.76 3.04 -8.75
CA LEU A 126 -16.48 3.73 -8.56
C LEU A 126 -15.45 3.29 -9.60
N ARG A 127 -15.25 1.98 -9.79
CA ARG A 127 -14.34 1.42 -10.79
C ARG A 127 -14.67 1.94 -12.19
N SER A 128 -15.94 1.86 -12.59
CA SER A 128 -16.40 2.27 -13.90
C SER A 128 -16.29 3.78 -14.13
N GLY A 129 -16.61 4.58 -13.11
CA GLY A 129 -16.57 6.03 -13.20
C GLY A 129 -15.14 6.57 -13.20
N ILE A 130 -14.25 6.05 -12.35
CA ILE A 130 -12.82 6.40 -12.35
C ILE A 130 -12.17 6.03 -13.68
N ALA A 131 -12.41 4.82 -14.20
CA ALA A 131 -11.88 4.40 -15.51
C ALA A 131 -12.37 5.28 -16.66
N ARG A 132 -13.64 5.71 -16.63
CA ARG A 132 -14.19 6.65 -17.62
C ARG A 132 -13.53 8.02 -17.52
N ALA A 133 -13.35 8.53 -16.30
CA ALA A 133 -12.70 9.81 -16.07
C ALA A 133 -11.25 9.79 -16.54
N GLU A 134 -10.50 8.73 -16.25
CA GLU A 134 -9.11 8.55 -16.70
C GLU A 134 -8.99 8.50 -18.23
N ALA A 135 -9.88 7.74 -18.89
CA ALA A 135 -9.84 7.59 -20.34
C ALA A 135 -10.27 8.85 -21.12
N ARG A 136 -11.11 9.70 -20.52
CA ARG A 136 -11.79 10.81 -21.24
C ARG A 136 -11.58 12.19 -20.63
N GLY A 137 -10.92 12.31 -19.49
CA GLY A 137 -10.82 13.55 -18.72
C GLY A 137 -12.16 14.04 -18.17
N ASP A 138 -13.09 13.13 -17.85
CA ASP A 138 -14.45 13.48 -17.40
C ASP A 138 -14.46 13.97 -15.94
N LYS A 139 -14.14 15.26 -15.76
CA LYS A 139 -14.11 15.95 -14.46
C LYS A 139 -15.47 15.97 -13.76
N LYS A 140 -16.57 15.94 -14.51
CA LYS A 140 -17.92 15.93 -13.92
C LYS A 140 -18.16 14.62 -13.19
N VAL A 141 -17.81 13.50 -13.81
CA VAL A 141 -17.92 12.17 -13.18
C VAL A 141 -17.10 12.11 -11.90
N LEU A 142 -15.89 12.69 -11.86
CA LEU A 142 -15.09 12.74 -10.64
C LEU A 142 -15.78 13.51 -9.51
N LYS A 143 -16.37 14.68 -9.79
CA LYS A 143 -17.11 15.47 -8.80
C LYS A 143 -18.35 14.75 -8.28
N ASP A 144 -19.10 14.11 -9.17
CA ASP A 144 -20.28 13.33 -8.83
C ASP A 144 -19.91 12.14 -7.92
N LEU A 145 -18.85 11.40 -8.26
CA LEU A 145 -18.34 10.30 -7.44
C LEU A 145 -17.82 10.81 -6.08
N ALA A 146 -17.07 11.91 -6.05
CA ALA A 146 -16.55 12.46 -4.81
C ALA A 146 -17.67 12.83 -3.82
N GLY A 147 -18.72 13.50 -4.31
CA GLY A 147 -19.90 13.82 -3.48
C GLY A 147 -20.63 12.57 -2.99
N LYS A 148 -20.72 11.54 -3.82
CA LYS A 148 -21.34 10.26 -3.45
C LYS A 148 -20.54 9.53 -2.38
N VAL A 149 -19.23 9.40 -2.54
CA VAL A 149 -18.35 8.73 -1.57
C VAL A 149 -18.37 9.47 -0.24
N ALA A 150 -18.22 10.81 -0.25
CA ALA A 150 -18.31 11.62 0.97
C ALA A 150 -19.66 11.47 1.67
N GLY A 151 -20.76 11.42 0.92
CA GLY A 151 -22.10 11.21 1.47
C GLY A 151 -22.36 9.84 2.08
N ASN A 152 -21.54 8.84 1.76
CA ASN A 152 -21.64 7.47 2.31
C ASN A 152 -20.53 7.17 3.35
N ALA A 153 -19.63 8.11 3.62
CA ALA A 153 -18.55 7.95 4.58
C ALA A 153 -19.10 7.72 6.00
N SER A 154 -19.06 6.47 6.45
CA SER A 154 -19.61 6.08 7.76
C SER A 154 -18.86 4.88 8.35
N GLY A 155 -19.04 4.62 9.65
CA GLY A 155 -18.45 3.47 10.34
C GLY A 155 -16.92 3.39 10.23
N ALA A 156 -16.39 2.17 10.14
CA ALA A 156 -14.96 1.88 10.12
C ALA A 156 -14.25 2.32 8.83
N HIS A 157 -14.98 2.56 7.74
CA HIS A 157 -14.43 2.97 6.44
C HIS A 157 -14.60 4.48 6.15
N ALA A 158 -15.14 5.27 7.09
CA ALA A 158 -15.39 6.69 6.88
C ALA A 158 -14.14 7.45 6.44
N ASP A 159 -13.01 7.23 7.11
CA ASP A 159 -11.74 7.90 6.81
C ASP A 159 -11.25 7.59 5.39
N LYS A 160 -11.34 6.33 4.98
CA LYS A 160 -10.93 5.88 3.64
C LYS A 160 -11.84 6.42 2.54
N MET A 161 -13.15 6.47 2.80
CA MET A 161 -14.09 7.11 1.88
C MET A 161 -13.81 8.61 1.76
N ASN A 162 -13.53 9.31 2.85
CA ASN A 162 -13.16 10.73 2.79
C ASN A 162 -11.87 10.96 2.00
N GLN A 163 -10.84 10.14 2.20
CA GLN A 163 -9.59 10.22 1.43
C GLN A 163 -9.81 9.97 -0.07
N LEU A 164 -10.66 9.00 -0.43
CA LEU A 164 -11.06 8.78 -1.82
C LEU A 164 -11.81 9.99 -2.37
N ALA A 165 -12.76 10.55 -1.62
CA ALA A 165 -13.51 11.73 -2.04
C ALA A 165 -12.60 12.94 -2.29
N GLU A 166 -11.65 13.22 -1.39
CA GLU A 166 -10.64 14.26 -1.54
C GLU A 166 -9.78 14.02 -2.79
N THR A 167 -9.27 12.79 -2.97
CA THR A 167 -8.48 12.41 -4.15
C THR A 167 -9.26 12.65 -5.46
N LEU A 168 -10.54 12.31 -5.48
CA LEU A 168 -11.41 12.51 -6.65
C LEU A 168 -11.68 14.01 -6.90
N GLN A 169 -11.80 14.82 -5.86
CA GLN A 169 -11.94 16.28 -5.99
C GLN A 169 -10.69 16.90 -6.59
N GLU A 170 -9.50 16.57 -6.08
CA GLU A 170 -8.23 17.08 -6.59
C GLU A 170 -8.00 16.70 -8.07
N LEU A 171 -8.39 15.48 -8.47
CA LEU A 171 -8.32 15.05 -9.88
C LEU A 171 -9.32 15.81 -10.79
N ALA A 172 -10.37 16.39 -10.21
CA ALA A 172 -11.42 17.08 -10.95
C ALA A 172 -11.16 18.59 -11.12
N ASP A 173 -10.16 19.14 -10.41
CA ASP A 173 -9.76 20.54 -10.49
C ASP A 173 -8.88 20.82 -11.73
#